data_AF-A0A529LXH8-F1
#
_entry.id   AF-A0A529LXH8-F1
#
_cell.length_a   1.000
_cell.length_b   1.000
_cell.length_c   1.000
_cell.angle_alpha   90.00
_cell.angle_beta   90.00
_cell.angle_gamma   90.00
#
_symmetry.space_group_name_H-M   'P 1'
#
loop_
_entity.id
_entity.type
_entity.pdbx_description
1 polymer ?
#
loop_
_entity_poly.entity_id
_entity_poly.type
_entity_poly.pdbx_seq_one_letter_code
_entity_poly.pdbx_strand_id
1 'polypeptide(L)'
;MTVSTVKTDKPSAAVPPVARPTAPAHIIKDDAEAIAIAHALAAEFVKDSSQRDRERIWPVAELDAFSQSGLWSINVPKAFGGPE
;
A
#
# COMPACT_ATOMS: atom_id res chain seq x y z
N MET A 1 7.06 5.10 -15.89
CA MET A 1 8.14 4.34 -16.46
C MET A 1 9.38 4.82 -15.73
N THR A 2 9.49 4.47 -14.45
CA THR A 2 10.76 4.55 -13.74
C THR A 2 11.66 3.56 -14.44
N VAL A 3 12.51 4.07 -15.31
CA VAL A 3 13.58 3.27 -15.88
C VAL A 3 14.51 3.03 -14.70
N SER A 4 14.36 1.88 -14.05
CA SER A 4 15.32 1.44 -13.04
C SER A 4 16.71 1.59 -13.66
N THR A 5 17.55 2.44 -13.07
CA THR A 5 18.97 2.59 -13.42
C THR A 5 19.80 1.35 -13.02
N VAL A 6 19.13 0.28 -12.58
CA VAL A 6 19.72 -1.01 -12.29
C VAL A 6 20.18 -1.63 -13.61
N LYS A 7 21.50 -1.70 -13.77
CA LYS A 7 22.15 -2.41 -14.88
C LYS A 7 21.78 -3.90 -14.78
N THR A 8 20.87 -4.38 -15.63
CA THR A 8 20.47 -5.79 -15.71
C THR A 8 21.54 -6.62 -16.44
N ASP A 9 22.73 -6.69 -15.86
CA ASP A 9 23.87 -7.46 -16.42
C ASP A 9 23.68 -8.98 -16.28
N LYS A 10 22.67 -9.40 -15.51
CA LYS A 10 22.28 -10.79 -15.30
C LYS A 10 20.76 -10.94 -15.38
N PRO A 11 20.19 -11.54 -16.44
CA PRO A 11 18.76 -11.80 -16.54
C PRO A 11 18.24 -12.80 -15.48
N SER A 12 19.15 -13.47 -14.76
CA SER A 12 18.85 -14.37 -13.64
C SER A 12 18.90 -13.70 -12.26
N ALA A 13 19.26 -12.41 -12.16
CA ALA A 13 19.29 -11.73 -10.87
C ALA A 13 17.86 -11.35 -10.45
N ALA A 14 17.38 -11.93 -9.35
CA ALA A 14 16.07 -11.62 -8.79
C ALA A 14 15.97 -10.13 -8.39
N VAL A 15 14.81 -9.54 -8.60
CA VAL A 15 14.51 -8.17 -8.16
C VAL A 15 14.58 -8.15 -6.62
N PRO A 16 15.36 -7.24 -6.01
CA PRO A 16 15.43 -7.16 -4.55
C PRO A 16 14.05 -6.85 -3.96
N PRO A 17 13.68 -7.47 -2.82
CA PRO A 17 12.38 -7.25 -2.20
C PRO A 17 12.28 -5.84 -1.60
N VAL A 18 11.07 -5.29 -1.61
CA VAL A 18 10.74 -4.07 -0.84
C VAL A 18 10.84 -4.39 0.66
N ALA A 19 11.33 -3.42 1.44
CA ALA A 19 11.43 -3.57 2.89
C ALA A 19 10.03 -3.84 3.49
N ARG A 20 9.94 -4.85 4.37
CA ARG A 20 8.67 -5.16 5.03
C ARG A 20 8.44 -4.20 6.20
N PRO A 21 7.19 -3.73 6.42
CA PRO A 21 6.82 -3.05 7.64
C PRO A 21 7.15 -3.89 8.88
N THR A 22 7.65 -3.25 9.94
CA THR A 22 8.01 -3.91 11.20
C THR A 22 6.83 -4.07 12.16
N ALA A 23 5.77 -3.29 11.97
CA ALA A 23 4.56 -3.34 12.75
C ALA A 23 3.49 -4.22 12.07
N PRO A 24 2.65 -4.92 12.87
CA PRO A 24 1.45 -5.55 12.35
C PRO A 24 0.48 -4.48 11.83
N ALA A 25 -0.23 -4.81 10.75
CA ALA A 25 -1.28 -3.95 10.23
C ALA A 25 -2.43 -3.80 11.23
N HIS A 26 -3.13 -2.68 11.15
CA HIS A 26 -4.33 -2.42 11.92
C HIS A 26 -5.43 -3.42 11.57
N ILE A 27 -6.19 -3.87 12.57
CA ILE A 27 -7.34 -4.77 12.38
C ILE A 27 -8.59 -3.90 12.49
N ILE A 28 -9.26 -3.72 11.34
CA ILE A 28 -10.53 -3.02 11.24
C ILE A 28 -11.62 -3.90 11.86
N LYS A 29 -12.49 -3.31 12.68
CA LYS A 29 -13.50 -4.00 13.48
C LYS A 29 -14.92 -3.91 12.92
N ASP A 30 -15.18 -2.90 12.11
CA ASP A 30 -16.48 -2.64 11.48
C ASP A 30 -16.34 -1.83 10.20
N ASP A 31 -17.42 -1.80 9.41
CA ASP A 31 -17.47 -1.10 8.12
C ASP A 31 -17.32 0.42 8.25
N ALA A 32 -17.82 1.00 9.36
CA ALA A 32 -17.75 2.44 9.57
C ALA A 32 -16.29 2.90 9.79
N GLU A 33 -15.52 2.11 10.53
CA GLU A 33 -14.08 2.28 10.70
C GLU A 33 -13.36 2.15 9.35
N ALA A 34 -13.69 1.14 8.53
CA ALA A 34 -13.11 0.98 7.19
C ALA A 34 -13.32 2.23 6.33
N ILE A 35 -14.56 2.72 6.27
CA ILE A 35 -14.92 3.91 5.48
C ILE A 35 -14.19 5.14 5.99
N ALA A 36 -14.12 5.34 7.32
CA ALA A 36 -13.42 6.46 7.91
C ALA A 36 -11.91 6.46 7.57
N ILE A 37 -11.26 5.30 7.68
CA ILE A 37 -9.84 5.13 7.32
C ILE A 37 -9.63 5.38 5.82
N ALA A 38 -10.52 4.88 4.96
CA ALA A 38 -10.45 5.10 3.52
C ALA A 38 -10.53 6.59 3.17
N HIS A 39 -11.43 7.35 3.80
CA HIS A 39 -11.51 8.79 3.61
C HIS A 39 -10.26 9.54 4.08
N ALA A 40 -9.70 9.14 5.24
CA ALA A 40 -8.47 9.74 5.75
C ALA A 40 -7.29 9.53 4.79
N LEU A 41 -7.11 8.30 4.28
CA LEU A 41 -6.05 8.00 3.32
C LEU A 41 -6.27 8.70 1.98
N ALA A 42 -7.52 8.79 1.49
CA ALA A 42 -7.83 9.50 0.26
C ALA A 42 -7.44 10.99 0.34
N ALA A 43 -7.69 11.64 1.47
CA ALA A 43 -7.33 13.04 1.70
C ALA A 43 -5.81 13.27 1.68
N GLU A 44 -5.01 12.28 2.07
CA GLU A 44 -3.55 12.34 1.99
C GLU A 44 -3.05 12.02 0.58
N PHE A 45 -3.54 10.94 -0.05
CA PHE A 45 -3.04 10.49 -1.34
C PHE A 45 -3.37 11.43 -2.49
N VAL A 46 -4.45 12.20 -2.39
CA VAL A 46 -4.86 13.14 -3.44
C VAL A 46 -3.82 14.23 -3.68
N LYS A 47 -3.10 14.66 -2.63
CA LYS A 47 -2.18 15.81 -2.66
C LYS A 47 -1.11 15.65 -3.75
N ASP A 48 -0.50 14.47 -3.82
CA ASP A 48 0.60 14.19 -4.76
C ASP A 48 0.19 13.25 -5.90
N SER A 49 -1.07 12.79 -5.93
CA SER A 49 -1.59 11.82 -6.92
C SER A 49 -1.27 12.19 -8.37
N SER A 50 -1.52 13.45 -8.75
CA SER A 50 -1.31 13.95 -10.11
C SER A 50 0.17 13.97 -10.50
N GLN A 51 1.05 14.37 -9.57
CA GLN A 51 2.49 14.36 -9.80
C GLN A 51 3.00 12.93 -9.94
N ARG A 52 2.56 12.04 -9.04
CA ARG A 52 2.97 10.63 -9.00
C ARG A 52 2.63 9.91 -10.31
N ASP A 53 1.43 10.15 -10.83
CA ASP A 53 1.01 9.59 -12.11
C ASP A 53 1.83 10.14 -13.28
N ARG A 54 1.97 11.48 -13.36
CA ARG A 54 2.72 12.17 -14.42
C ARG A 54 4.19 11.77 -14.47
N GLU A 55 4.87 11.77 -13.32
CA GLU A 55 6.29 11.45 -13.21
C GLU A 55 6.54 9.95 -13.07
N ARG A 56 5.46 9.15 -12.95
CA ARG A 56 5.47 7.70 -12.79
C ARG A 56 6.32 7.25 -11.61
N ILE A 57 6.20 7.99 -10.50
CA ILE A 57 6.90 7.74 -9.25
C ILE A 57 6.34 6.45 -8.62
N TRP A 58 7.22 5.62 -8.08
CA TRP A 58 6.84 4.39 -7.39
C TRP A 58 6.31 4.69 -5.97
N PRO A 59 5.03 4.42 -5.65
CA PRO A 59 4.36 4.87 -4.42
C PRO A 59 4.63 3.96 -3.22
N VAL A 60 5.88 3.80 -2.79
CA VAL A 60 6.20 2.90 -1.67
C VAL A 60 5.49 3.33 -0.39
N ALA A 61 5.55 4.62 -0.06
CA ALA A 61 5.01 5.15 1.19
C ALA A 61 3.48 5.01 1.27
N GLU A 62 2.78 5.30 0.18
CA GLU A 62 1.32 5.17 0.11
C GLU A 62 0.88 3.70 0.14
N LEU A 63 1.62 2.81 -0.53
CA LEU A 63 1.36 1.37 -0.46
C LEU A 63 1.57 0.82 0.95
N ASP A 64 2.62 1.26 1.65
CA ASP A 64 2.88 0.86 3.02
C ASP A 64 1.79 1.40 3.96
N ALA A 65 1.38 2.66 3.81
CA ALA A 65 0.30 3.25 4.60
C ALA A 65 -1.03 2.50 4.39
N PHE A 66 -1.37 2.21 3.14
CA PHE A 66 -2.58 1.45 2.81
C PHE A 66 -2.50 0.01 3.36
N SER A 67 -1.34 -0.64 3.23
CA SER A 67 -1.09 -1.97 3.78
C SER A 67 -1.25 -2.02 5.29
N GLN A 68 -0.72 -1.01 6.00
CA GLN A 68 -0.80 -0.90 7.46
C GLN A 68 -2.20 -0.49 7.96
N SER A 69 -3.04 0.07 7.11
CA SER A 69 -4.38 0.55 7.49
C SER A 69 -5.39 -0.57 7.78
N GLY A 70 -5.10 -1.80 7.35
CA GLY A 70 -6.02 -2.93 7.46
C GLY A 70 -7.06 -3.02 6.34
N LEU A 71 -7.17 -2.02 5.44
CA LEU A 71 -8.20 -2.00 4.39
C LEU A 71 -8.14 -3.18 3.41
N TRP A 72 -6.98 -3.83 3.25
CA TRP A 72 -6.89 -5.07 2.45
C TRP A 72 -7.71 -6.23 3.02
N SER A 73 -8.09 -6.20 4.31
CA SER A 73 -8.86 -7.27 4.93
C SER A 73 -10.38 -7.15 4.72
N ILE A 74 -10.86 -6.16 3.95
CA ILE A 74 -12.31 -5.93 3.76
C ILE A 74 -13.06 -7.14 3.16
N ASN A 75 -12.38 -7.98 2.38
CA ASN A 75 -12.96 -9.21 1.80
C ASN A 75 -12.59 -10.47 2.60
N VAL A 76 -11.92 -10.32 3.74
CA VAL A 76 -11.47 -11.43 4.59
C VAL A 76 -12.57 -11.70 5.62
N PRO A 77 -12.95 -12.96 5.88
CA PRO A 77 -13.89 -13.26 6.95
C PRO A 77 -13.32 -12.88 8.33
N LYS A 78 -14.18 -12.46 9.26
CA LYS A 78 -13.80 -12.10 10.65
C LYS A 78 -12.97 -13.13 11.39
N ALA A 79 -13.19 -14.42 11.13
CA ALA A 79 -12.38 -15.50 11.71
C ALA A 79 -10.87 -15.37 11.39
N PHE A 80 -10.52 -14.64 10.34
CA PHE A 80 -9.14 -14.42 9.87
C PHE A 80 -8.70 -12.95 9.96
N GLY A 81 -9.46 -12.09 10.67
CA GLY A 81 -9.08 -10.70 10.92
C GLY A 81 -9.64 -9.67 9.93
N GLY A 82 -10.73 -9.98 9.23
CA GLY A 82 -11.53 -8.97 8.53
C GLY A 82 -12.56 -8.27 9.42
N PRO A 83 -13.19 -7.20 8.91
CA PRO A 83 -14.13 -6.38 9.68
C PRO A 83 -15.48 -7.06 9.99
N GLU A 84 -15.95 -7.99 9.14
CA GLU A 84 -17.23 -8.73 9.31
C GLU A 84 -17.13 -10.26 9.21
#